data_AF-A0A1G9XRE2-F1
#
_entry.id   AF-A0A1G9XRE2-F1
#
_cell.length_a   1.000
_cell.length_b   1.000
_cell.length_c   1.000
_cell.angle_alpha   90.00
_cell.angle_beta   90.00
_cell.angle_gamma   90.00
#
_symmetry.space_group_name_H-M   'P 1'
#
loop_
_entity.id
_entity.type
_entity.pdbx_description
1 polymer ?
#
loop_
_entity_poly.entity_id
_entity_poly.type
_entity_poly.pdbx_seq_one_letter_code
_entity_poly.pdbx_strand_id
1 'polypeptide(L)' 'MKLYGIILDNDQWVHIIADEISYDEEKITFKKSSFEIAQFNTNNVKKFRDYNMDNEMESEDSE' A
#
# COMPACT_ATOMS: atom_id res chain seq x y z
N MET A 1 -3.52 6.12 -11.39
CA MET A 1 -3.60 4.74 -10.87
C MET A 1 -2.22 4.26 -10.44
N LYS A 2 -2.15 3.81 -9.19
CA LYS A 2 -0.95 3.40 -8.45
C LYS A 2 -1.12 1.98 -7.91
N LEU A 3 -0.06 1.17 -7.90
CA LEU A 3 -0.07 -0.15 -7.28
C LEU A 3 0.44 -0.07 -5.84
N TYR A 4 -0.32 -0.64 -4.93
CA TYR A 4 0.01 -0.74 -3.51
C TYR A 4 0.10 -2.20 -3.09
N GLY A 5 1.02 -2.53 -2.20
CA GLY A 5 1.08 -3.84 -1.56
C GLY A 5 0.95 -3.73 -0.05
N ILE A 6 0.16 -4.63 0.52
CA ILE A 6 -0.08 -4.76 1.95
C ILE A 6 0.33 -6.16 2.37
N ILE A 7 1.14 -6.24 3.43
CA ILE A 7 1.39 -7.47 4.17
C ILE A 7 0.52 -7.42 5.43
N LEU A 8 -0.38 -8.39 5.57
CA LEU A 8 -1.21 -8.55 6.75
C LEU A 8 -0.44 -9.22 7.89
N ASP A 9 -0.99 -9.16 9.10
CA ASP A 9 -0.45 -9.80 10.31
C ASP A 9 -0.27 -11.32 10.18
N ASN A 10 -1.12 -11.96 9.38
CA ASN A 10 -1.07 -13.39 9.04
C ASN A 10 -0.14 -13.73 7.85
N ASP A 11 0.77 -12.82 7.49
CA ASP A 11 1.72 -12.93 6.38
C ASP A 11 1.08 -13.06 4.97
N GLN A 12 -0.22 -12.76 4.83
CA GLN A 12 -0.87 -12.66 3.52
C GLN A 12 -0.48 -11.36 2.80
N TRP A 13 -0.26 -11.50 1.48
CA TRP A 13 0.03 -10.37 0.59
C TRP A 13 -1.22 -9.97 -0.19
N VAL A 14 -1.52 -8.68 -0.16
CA VAL A 14 -2.63 -8.09 -0.91
C VAL A 14 -2.08 -6.99 -1.82
N HIS A 15 -2.47 -7.02 -3.10
CA HIS A 15 -2.11 -6.01 -4.09
C HIS A 15 -3.35 -5.19 -4.47
N ILE A 16 -3.22 -3.87 -4.48
CA ILE A 16 -4.35 -2.95 -4.67
C ILE A 16 -3.98 -1.89 -5.69
N ILE A 17 -4.84 -1.66 -6.68
CA ILE A 17 -4.68 -0.57 -7.65
C ILE A 17 -5.67 0.53 -7.32
N ALA A 18 -5.17 1.67 -6.83
CA ALA A 18 -5.97 2.83 -6.42
C ALA A 18 -5.41 4.13 -7.00
N ASP A 19 -6.22 5.18 -7.02
CA ASP A 19 -5.78 6.53 -7.38
C ASP A 19 -5.20 7.26 -6.17
N GLU A 20 -5.81 7.06 -5.00
CA GLU A 20 -5.43 7.72 -3.75
C GLU A 20 -5.42 6.72 -2.60
N ILE A 21 -4.54 6.96 -1.64
CA ILE A 21 -4.50 6.28 -0.35
C ILE A 21 -4.60 7.31 0.76
N SER A 22 -5.39 7.00 1.79
CA SER A 22 -5.45 7.78 3.02
C SER A 22 -5.22 6.89 4.23
N TYR A 23 -4.43 7.38 5.18
CA TYR A 23 -4.08 6.69 6.41
C TYR A 23 -4.57 7.51 7.61
N ASP A 24 -5.24 6.87 8.54
CA ASP A 24 -5.48 7.37 9.89
C ASP A 24 -4.99 6.33 10.92
N GLU A 25 -5.03 6.66 12.20
CA GLU A 25 -4.50 5.79 13.27
C GLU A 25 -5.19 4.41 13.32
N GLU A 26 -6.41 4.28 12.81
CA GLU A 26 -7.22 3.06 12.90
C GLU A 26 -7.34 2.31 11.56
N LYS A 27 -7.21 2.98 10.42
CA LYS A 27 -7.42 2.38 9.09
C LYS A 27 -6.56 2.96 7.97
N ILE A 28 -6.31 2.09 6.98
CA ILE A 28 -5.76 2.40 5.67
C ILE A 28 -6.88 2.28 4.64
N THR A 29 -7.10 3.32 3.85
CA THR A 29 -8.21 3.41 2.89
C THR A 29 -7.68 3.67 1.48
N PHE A 30 -8.17 2.91 0.51
CA PHE A 30 -7.80 3.01 -0.90
C PHE A 30 -8.99 3.49 -1.72
N LYS A 31 -8.77 4.51 -2.55
CA LYS A 31 -9.81 5.15 -3.35
C LYS A 31 -9.46 5.13 -4.83
N LYS A 32 -10.46 4.95 -5.68
CA LYS A 32 -10.38 5.06 -7.14
C LYS A 32 -11.47 5.99 -7.61
N SER A 33 -11.07 7.10 -8.25
CA SER A 33 -11.97 8.04 -8.95
C SER A 33 -13.29 8.29 -8.21
N SER A 34 -13.21 8.94 -7.04
CA SER A 34 -14.31 9.30 -6.13
C SER A 34 -15.00 8.15 -5.36
N PHE A 35 -14.59 6.90 -5.53
CA PHE A 35 -15.12 5.74 -4.78
C PHE A 35 -14.04 5.06 -3.94
N GLU A 36 -14.42 4.52 -2.78
CA GLU A 36 -13.56 3.67 -1.97
C GLU A 36 -13.57 2.23 -2.52
N ILE A 37 -12.41 1.61 -2.67
CA ILE A 37 -12.27 0.25 -3.20
C ILE A 37 -11.87 -0.77 -2.13
N ALA A 38 -11.14 -0.36 -1.10
CA ALA A 38 -10.69 -1.24 -0.03
C ALA A 38 -10.32 -0.44 1.23
N GLN A 39 -10.56 -1.05 2.40
CA GLN A 39 -10.20 -0.52 3.70
C GLN A 39 -9.61 -1.63 4.57
N PHE A 40 -8.48 -1.35 5.24
CA PHE A 40 -7.80 -2.27 6.16
C PHE A 40 -7.64 -1.61 7.52
N ASN A 41 -7.85 -2.37 8.61
CA ASN A 41 -7.52 -1.89 9.95
C ASN A 41 -5.99 -1.90 10.14
N THR A 42 -5.42 -0.83 10.68
CA THR A 42 -3.97 -0.70 10.89
C THR A 42 -3.41 -1.77 11.80
N ASN A 43 -4.17 -2.25 12.79
CA ASN A 43 -3.77 -3.32 13.69
C ASN A 43 -3.51 -4.66 12.99
N ASN A 44 -4.10 -4.86 11.81
CA ASN A 44 -3.97 -6.09 11.02
C ASN A 44 -2.97 -5.93 9.86
N VAL A 45 -2.27 -4.79 9.76
CA VAL A 45 -1.30 -4.49 8.71
C VAL A 45 0.10 -4.57 9.30
N LYS A 46 0.87 -5.57 8.87
CA LYS A 46 2.26 -5.77 9.27
C LYS A 46 3.21 -4.84 8.52
N LYS A 47 2.97 -4.64 7.22
CA LYS A 47 3.77 -3.75 6.38
C LYS A 47 2.93 -3.22 5.21
N PHE A 48 3.27 -2.03 4.75
CA PHE A 48 2.68 -1.41 3.57
C PHE A 48 3.79 -0.88 2.65
N ARG A 49 3.62 -1.01 1.34
CA ARG A 49 4.54 -0.48 0.32
C ARG A 49 3.76 0.10 -0.86
N ASP A 50 4.01 1.37 -1.18
CA ASP A 50 3.62 1.95 -2.47
C ASP A 50 4.62 1.46 -3.53
N TYR A 51 4.14 0.70 -4.52
CA TYR A 51 4.95 0.21 -5.64
C TYR A 51 4.96 1.16 -6.82
N ASN A 52 4.28 2.30 -6.68
CA ASN A 52 4.18 3.29 -7.72
C ASN A 52 5.42 4.18 -7.71
N MET A 53 6.43 3.68 -8.41
CA MET A 53 7.69 4.34 -8.77
C MET A 53 7.50 5.87 -8.96
N ASP A 54 8.05 6.75 -8.12
CA ASP A 54 9.46 7.11 -8.04
C ASP A 54 10.37 6.05 -7.37
N ASN A 55 10.64 4.98 -8.11
CA ASN A 55 11.92 4.29 -7.95
C ASN A 55 12.94 5.28 -8.50
N GLU A 56 13.38 6.23 -7.68
CA GLU A 56 14.79 6.55 -7.73
C GLU A 56 15.51 5.21 -7.60
N MET A 57 16.21 4.84 -8.66
CA MET A 57 17.13 3.72 -8.65
C MET A 57 18.07 3.91 -7.46
N GLU A 58 17.77 3.30 -6.31
CA GLU A 58 18.83 2.81 -5.47
C GLU A 58 19.46 1.66 -6.26
N SER A 59 20.48 2.02 -7.02
CA SER A 59 21.49 1.08 -7.49
C SER A 59 21.96 0.29 -6.27
N GLU A 60 21.47 -0.95 -6.14
CA GLU A 60 22.19 -2.00 -5.44
C GLU A 60 23.49 -2.23 -6.20
N ASP A 61 24.48 -1.42 -5.87
CA ASP A 61 25.88 -1.76 -6.07
C ASP A 61 26.68 -1.21 -4.90
N SER A 62 26.75 -1.99 -3.83
CA SER A 62 28.00 -2.28 -3.13
C SER A 62 27.77 -3.40 -2.13
N GLU A 63 28.45 -4.50 -2.41
CA GLU A 63 28.70 -5.68 -1.58
C GLU A 63 29.01 -5.39 -0.10
#